data_AF-A0A3B9CV03-F1
#
_entry.id   AF-A0A3B9CV03-F1
#
_cell.length_a   1.000
_cell.length_b   1.000
_cell.length_c   1.000
_cell.angle_alpha   90.00
_cell.angle_beta   90.00
_cell.angle_gamma   90.00
#
_symmetry.space_group_name_H-M   'P 1'
#
loop_
_entity.id
_entity.type
_entity.pdbx_description
1 polymer ?
#
loop_
_entity_poly.entity_id
_entity_poly.type
_entity_poly.pdbx_seq_one_letter_code
_entity_poly.pdbx_strand_id
1 'polypeptide(L)'
;RPFILLGQLLPLYTIIRLPFAGEAGSELLSSGCLLIACVLYVQQTIATGKGRFGVAAAVTGNLGLIMMWRLLDVTDPGFYLVPAGLTVLAFTELLKKQIPQSAHEPLRYIGALMILMSPVTQLMNDGWVPALTLLATSVILILLAIGLKLRALVYAGSAALAVALLTMVLKSRVDYPFVPWLCGIGLGMAVIGIAAFCENHREKVLSRIRFVSAELATWK
;
A
#
# COMPACT_ATOMS: atom_id res chain seq x y z
N ARG A 1 7.47 31.89 6.44
CA ARG A 1 6.88 30.92 5.47
C ARG A 1 7.93 30.28 4.53
N PRO A 2 9.13 29.86 4.99
CA PRO A 2 10.17 29.32 4.09
C PRO A 2 9.85 27.91 3.56
N PHE A 3 9.21 27.05 4.36
CA PHE A 3 8.90 25.67 3.97
C PHE A 3 7.92 25.53 2.79
N ILE A 4 7.05 26.53 2.57
CA ILE A 4 6.10 26.52 1.44
C ILE A 4 6.82 26.85 0.13
N LEU A 5 7.71 27.84 0.17
CA LEU A 5 8.56 28.20 -0.96
C LEU A 5 9.51 27.05 -1.33
N LEU A 6 10.12 26.40 -0.34
CA LEU A 6 11.00 25.26 -0.58
C LEU A 6 10.24 24.11 -1.27
N GLY A 7 9.03 23.79 -0.78
CA GLY A 7 8.18 22.75 -1.36
C GLY A 7 7.73 23.06 -2.78
N GLN A 8 7.52 24.34 -3.15
CA GLN A 8 7.14 24.73 -4.51
C GLN A 8 8.32 24.79 -5.49
N LEU A 9 9.52 25.16 -5.01
CA LEU A 9 10.71 25.30 -5.86
C LEU A 9 11.33 23.94 -6.21
N LEU A 10 11.26 22.95 -5.32
CA LEU A 10 11.82 21.61 -5.52
C LEU A 10 11.26 20.85 -6.74
N PRO A 11 9.93 20.71 -6.93
CA PRO A 11 9.39 20.03 -8.12
C PRO A 11 9.57 20.86 -9.39
N LEU A 12 9.69 22.19 -9.29
CA LEU A 12 9.99 23.03 -10.45
C LEU A 12 11.43 22.80 -10.94
N TYR A 13 12.37 22.67 -10.00
CA TYR A 13 13.77 22.35 -10.29
C TYR A 13 13.92 21.01 -11.00
N THR A 14 13.16 19.99 -10.58
CA THR A 14 13.22 18.65 -11.20
C THR A 14 12.60 18.64 -12.61
N ILE A 15 11.50 19.37 -12.84
CA ILE A 15 10.90 19.51 -14.19
C ILE A 15 11.88 20.19 -15.16
N ILE A 16 12.61 21.21 -14.70
CA ILE A 16 13.59 21.94 -15.53
C ILE A 16 14.81 21.07 -15.86
N ARG A 17 15.24 20.19 -14.94
CA ARG A 17 16.38 19.28 -15.17
C ARG A 17 16.04 17.98 -15.90
N LEU A 18 14.78 17.57 -15.92
CA LEU A 18 14.30 16.34 -16.57
C LEU A 18 14.74 16.16 -18.05
N PRO A 19 14.73 17.20 -18.92
CA PRO A 19 15.21 17.05 -20.29
C PRO A 19 16.74 16.93 -20.44
N PHE A 20 17.51 17.19 -19.38
CA PHE A 20 18.97 17.07 -19.36
C PHE A 20 19.46 15.81 -18.63
N ALA A 21 18.55 14.89 -18.31
CA ALA A 21 18.81 13.69 -17.51
C ALA A 21 19.49 12.55 -18.30
N GLY A 22 20.54 12.85 -19.06
CA GLY A 22 21.33 11.85 -19.79
C GLY A 22 22.41 11.17 -18.95
N GLU A 23 22.70 11.69 -17.75
CA GLU A 23 23.73 11.15 -16.85
C GLU A 23 23.10 10.49 -15.62
N ALA A 24 23.52 9.27 -15.28
CA ALA A 24 22.98 8.50 -14.14
C ALA A 24 23.00 9.27 -12.80
N GLY A 25 23.98 10.17 -12.59
CA GLY A 25 24.03 11.03 -11.40
C GLY A 25 22.89 12.05 -11.33
N SER A 26 22.39 12.50 -12.47
CA SER A 26 21.30 13.48 -12.55
C SER A 26 19.92 12.88 -12.25
N GLU A 27 19.72 11.59 -12.55
CA GLU A 27 18.48 10.86 -12.25
C GLU A 27 18.35 10.55 -10.76
N LEU A 28 19.44 10.16 -10.09
CA LEU A 28 19.45 9.92 -8.64
C LEU A 28 19.11 11.20 -7.86
N LEU A 29 19.71 12.33 -8.24
CA LEU A 29 19.41 13.64 -7.64
C LEU A 29 17.96 14.05 -7.88
N SER A 30 17.45 13.83 -9.10
CA SER A 30 16.07 14.19 -9.46
C SER A 30 15.03 13.36 -8.70
N SER A 31 15.22 12.04 -8.60
CA SER A 31 14.36 11.15 -7.82
C SER A 31 14.41 11.49 -6.32
N GLY A 32 15.60 11.71 -5.77
CA GLY A 32 15.79 12.14 -4.38
C GLY A 32 15.07 13.45 -4.06
N CYS A 33 15.19 14.46 -4.93
CA CYS A 33 14.47 15.73 -4.77
C CYS A 33 12.94 15.55 -4.80
N LEU A 34 12.40 14.70 -5.67
CA LEU A 34 10.96 14.41 -5.75
C LEU A 34 10.45 13.69 -4.48
N LEU A 35 11.23 12.75 -3.94
CA LEU A 35 10.89 12.06 -2.69
C LEU A 35 10.93 13.00 -1.49
N ILE A 36 11.93 13.89 -1.41
CA ILE A 36 11.99 14.92 -0.36
C ILE A 36 10.80 15.89 -0.49
N ALA A 37 10.45 16.31 -1.72
CA ALA A 37 9.28 17.15 -1.95
C ALA A 37 7.97 16.46 -1.51
N CYS A 38 7.84 15.15 -1.76
CA CYS A 38 6.72 14.35 -1.26
C CYS A 38 6.58 14.45 0.26
N VAL A 39 7.66 14.22 1.01
CA VAL A 39 7.65 14.30 2.49
C VAL A 39 7.20 15.69 2.97
N LEU A 40 7.72 16.75 2.35
CA LEU A 40 7.33 18.13 2.71
C LEU A 40 5.84 18.41 2.42
N TYR A 41 5.30 17.90 1.30
CA TYR A 41 3.89 18.05 0.98
C TYR A 41 2.98 17.21 1.87
N VAL A 42 3.39 16.00 2.28
CA VAL A 42 2.66 15.21 3.29
C VAL A 42 2.57 15.98 4.60
N GLN A 43 3.69 16.52 5.08
CA GLN A 43 3.72 17.32 6.30
C GLN A 43 2.81 18.56 6.20
N GLN A 44 2.80 19.26 5.05
CA GLN A 44 1.88 20.38 4.82
C GLN A 44 0.42 19.96 4.76
N THR A 45 0.13 18.78 4.20
CA THR A 45 -1.23 18.24 4.16
C THR A 45 -1.77 18.00 5.56
N ILE A 46 -0.94 17.40 6.43
CA ILE A 46 -1.28 17.18 7.85
C ILE A 46 -1.46 18.51 8.58
N ALA A 47 -0.56 19.48 8.38
CA ALA A 47 -0.58 20.75 9.10
C ALA A 47 -1.72 21.70 8.65
N THR A 48 -2.05 21.73 7.36
CA THR A 48 -3.04 22.67 6.80
C THR A 48 -4.40 22.05 6.57
N GLY A 49 -4.47 20.72 6.54
CA GLY A 49 -5.68 19.98 6.18
C GLY A 49 -6.16 20.23 4.75
N LYS A 50 -5.37 20.86 3.86
CA LYS A 50 -5.80 21.20 2.49
C LYS A 50 -5.46 20.06 1.53
N GLY A 51 -6.47 19.55 0.82
CA GLY A 51 -6.31 18.41 -0.08
C GLY A 51 -5.38 18.62 -1.27
N ARG A 52 -5.20 19.88 -1.72
CA ARG A 52 -4.29 20.23 -2.84
C ARG A 52 -2.85 19.78 -2.58
N PHE A 53 -2.37 19.90 -1.34
CA PHE A 53 -1.03 19.43 -0.97
C PHE A 53 -0.94 17.91 -0.93
N GLY A 54 -2.03 17.23 -0.57
CA GLY A 54 -2.07 15.76 -0.60
C GLY A 54 -1.96 15.22 -2.02
N VAL A 55 -2.61 15.89 -2.99
CA VAL A 55 -2.50 15.52 -4.42
C VAL A 55 -1.08 15.77 -4.90
N ALA A 56 -0.49 16.92 -4.55
CA ALA A 56 0.90 17.22 -4.90
C ALA A 56 1.88 16.17 -4.33
N ALA A 57 1.71 15.79 -3.06
CA ALA A 57 2.50 14.73 -2.43
C ALA A 57 2.37 13.39 -3.19
N ALA A 58 1.14 12.98 -3.52
CA ALA A 58 0.89 11.74 -4.23
C ALA A 58 1.57 11.73 -5.61
N VAL A 59 1.48 12.84 -6.36
CA VAL A 59 2.12 12.96 -7.68
C VAL A 59 3.64 12.93 -7.56
N THR A 60 4.24 13.75 -6.69
CA THR A 60 5.70 13.80 -6.56
C THR A 60 6.28 12.52 -5.98
N GLY A 61 5.59 11.87 -5.05
CA GLY A 61 6.00 10.59 -4.47
C GLY A 61 6.01 9.46 -5.49
N ASN A 62 4.93 9.30 -6.27
CA ASN A 62 4.87 8.28 -7.31
C ASN A 62 5.91 8.53 -8.42
N LEU A 63 6.07 9.78 -8.86
CA LEU A 63 7.09 10.12 -9.87
C LEU A 63 8.51 9.88 -9.37
N GLY A 64 8.80 10.23 -8.11
CA GLY A 64 10.10 9.97 -7.48
C GLY A 64 10.41 8.47 -7.41
N LEU A 65 9.42 7.65 -7.03
CA LEU A 65 9.53 6.20 -7.02
C LEU A 65 9.72 5.62 -8.43
N ILE A 66 8.95 6.08 -9.43
CA ILE A 66 9.10 5.65 -10.83
C ILE A 66 10.53 5.89 -11.31
N MET A 67 11.07 7.08 -11.08
CA MET A 67 12.46 7.39 -11.46
C MET A 67 13.47 6.54 -10.70
N MET A 68 13.24 6.30 -9.40
CA MET A 68 14.13 5.46 -8.60
C MET A 68 14.13 4.00 -9.10
N TRP A 69 12.97 3.46 -9.48
CA TRP A 69 12.87 2.10 -10.04
C TRP A 69 13.50 1.98 -11.41
N ARG A 70 13.39 3.01 -12.26
CA ARG A 70 14.11 3.07 -13.53
C ARG A 70 15.63 3.06 -13.35
N LEU A 71 16.14 3.80 -12.36
CA LEU A 71 17.57 3.83 -12.05
C LEU A 71 18.09 2.44 -11.60
N LEU A 72 17.25 1.66 -10.95
CA LEU A 72 17.53 0.29 -10.50
C LEU A 72 17.25 -0.77 -11.57
N ASP A 73 16.88 -0.37 -12.79
CA ASP A 73 16.48 -1.22 -13.92
C ASP A 73 15.35 -2.21 -13.59
N VAL A 74 14.46 -1.81 -12.67
CA VAL A 74 13.30 -2.61 -12.27
C VAL A 74 12.15 -2.33 -13.23
N THR A 75 11.84 -3.28 -14.09
CA THR A 75 10.76 -3.17 -15.09
C THR A 75 9.47 -3.86 -14.67
N ASP A 76 9.47 -4.59 -13.55
CA ASP A 76 8.30 -5.32 -13.07
C ASP A 76 7.14 -4.36 -12.75
N PRO A 77 5.97 -4.49 -13.42
CA PRO A 77 4.79 -3.65 -13.18
C PRO A 77 4.40 -3.57 -11.72
N GLY A 78 4.67 -4.60 -10.93
CA GLY A 78 4.29 -4.65 -9.53
C GLY A 78 4.89 -3.54 -8.67
N PHE A 79 6.14 -3.14 -8.95
CA PHE A 79 6.81 -2.06 -8.24
C PHE A 79 6.25 -0.68 -8.54
N TYR A 80 5.50 -0.54 -9.65
CA TYR A 80 4.84 0.69 -10.05
C TYR A 80 3.39 0.74 -9.56
N LEU A 81 2.66 -0.37 -9.64
CA LEU A 81 1.25 -0.44 -9.27
C LEU A 81 1.02 -0.45 -7.75
N VAL A 82 1.88 -1.12 -6.97
CA VAL A 82 1.70 -1.21 -5.52
C VAL A 82 1.81 0.16 -4.83
N PRO A 83 2.86 0.98 -5.06
CA PRO A 83 2.93 2.30 -4.46
C PRO A 83 1.80 3.21 -4.93
N ALA A 84 1.42 3.14 -6.21
CA ALA A 84 0.30 3.90 -6.74
C ALA A 84 -1.01 3.56 -6.01
N GLY A 85 -1.36 2.28 -5.88
CA GLY A 85 -2.54 1.85 -5.15
C GLY A 85 -2.50 2.24 -3.66
N LEU A 86 -1.33 2.19 -3.03
CA LEU A 86 -1.14 2.58 -1.64
C LEU A 86 -1.33 4.09 -1.45
N THR A 87 -0.86 4.92 -2.39
CA THR A 87 -1.10 6.37 -2.36
C THR A 87 -2.58 6.71 -2.54
N VAL A 88 -3.31 6.00 -3.40
CA VAL A 88 -4.77 6.16 -3.54
C VAL A 88 -5.49 5.81 -2.23
N LEU A 89 -5.12 4.70 -1.58
CA LEU A 89 -5.68 4.31 -0.29
C LEU A 89 -5.40 5.35 0.79
N ALA A 90 -4.14 5.77 0.91
CA ALA A 90 -3.69 6.75 1.89
C ALA A 90 -4.41 8.10 1.69
N PHE A 91 -4.55 8.54 0.44
CA PHE A 91 -5.26 9.78 0.12
C PHE A 91 -6.74 9.70 0.51
N THR A 92 -7.38 8.56 0.27
CA THR A 92 -8.80 8.36 0.63
C THR A 92 -9.04 8.41 2.14
N GLU A 93 -8.11 7.88 2.95
CA GLU A 93 -8.21 7.97 4.41
C GLU A 93 -7.84 9.36 4.94
N LEU A 94 -6.76 9.96 4.44
CA LEU A 94 -6.27 11.27 4.91
C LEU A 94 -7.24 12.41 4.55
N LEU A 95 -7.89 12.35 3.38
CA LEU A 95 -8.83 13.37 2.91
C LEU A 95 -10.30 12.98 3.06
N LYS A 96 -10.62 11.98 3.88
CA LYS A 96 -12.00 11.52 4.12
C LYS A 96 -12.99 12.64 4.52
N LYS A 97 -12.52 13.74 5.11
CA LYS A 97 -13.36 14.91 5.46
C LYS A 97 -13.70 15.81 4.27
N GLN A 98 -12.93 15.76 3.19
CA GLN A 98 -13.05 16.62 2.01
C GLN A 98 -13.68 15.90 0.81
N ILE A 99 -13.63 14.57 0.81
CA ILE A 99 -14.17 13.74 -0.25
C ILE A 99 -15.65 13.42 0.07
N PRO A 100 -16.57 13.48 -0.91
CA PRO A 100 -17.96 13.09 -0.70
C PRO A 100 -18.04 11.63 -0.27
N GLN A 101 -18.94 11.33 0.68
CA GLN A 101 -19.05 9.99 1.26
C GLN A 101 -19.30 8.88 0.23
N SER A 102 -19.97 9.20 -0.88
CA SER A 102 -20.21 8.29 -2.00
C SER A 102 -18.95 7.86 -2.74
N ALA A 103 -17.87 8.64 -2.69
CA ALA A 103 -16.62 8.37 -3.40
C ALA A 103 -15.58 7.60 -2.56
N HIS A 104 -15.79 7.45 -1.25
CA HIS A 104 -14.83 6.76 -0.37
C HIS A 104 -14.67 5.29 -0.73
N GLU A 105 -15.78 4.59 -0.90
CA GLU A 105 -15.80 3.16 -1.17
C GLU A 105 -15.21 2.79 -2.54
N PRO A 106 -15.60 3.43 -3.66
CA PRO A 106 -15.00 3.14 -4.96
C PRO A 106 -13.49 3.46 -5.01
N LEU A 107 -13.03 4.56 -4.40
CA LEU A 107 -11.58 4.85 -4.36
C LEU A 107 -10.79 3.80 -3.58
N ARG A 108 -11.35 3.28 -2.48
CA ARG A 108 -10.75 2.17 -1.72
C ARG A 108 -10.67 0.91 -2.57
N TYR A 109 -11.73 0.58 -3.32
CA TYR A 109 -11.71 -0.54 -4.26
C TYR A 109 -10.67 -0.35 -5.37
N ILE A 110 -10.56 0.85 -5.96
CA ILE A 110 -9.57 1.14 -7.00
C ILE A 110 -8.15 0.96 -6.48
N GLY A 111 -7.84 1.53 -5.30
CA GLY A 111 -6.51 1.37 -4.71
C GLY A 111 -6.20 -0.10 -4.36
N ALA A 112 -7.19 -0.84 -3.87
CA ALA A 112 -7.07 -2.29 -3.64
C ALA A 112 -6.78 -3.04 -4.94
N LEU A 113 -7.54 -2.74 -5.99
CA LEU A 113 -7.44 -3.40 -7.29
C LEU A 113 -6.08 -3.12 -7.92
N MET A 114 -5.54 -1.91 -7.80
CA MET A 114 -4.20 -1.56 -8.27
C MET A 114 -3.12 -2.40 -7.56
N ILE A 115 -3.20 -2.54 -6.23
CA ILE A 115 -2.25 -3.38 -5.47
C ILE A 115 -2.38 -4.85 -5.90
N LEU A 116 -3.61 -5.33 -6.14
CA LEU A 116 -3.87 -6.71 -6.55
C LEU A 116 -3.50 -7.01 -8.01
N MET A 117 -3.53 -6.00 -8.89
CA MET A 117 -3.12 -6.18 -10.28
C MET A 117 -1.63 -6.48 -10.43
N SER A 118 -0.80 -6.01 -9.50
CA SER A 118 0.66 -6.29 -9.46
C SER A 118 0.98 -7.79 -9.55
N PRO A 119 0.51 -8.65 -8.62
CA PRO A 119 0.76 -10.09 -8.73
C PRO A 119 -0.03 -10.76 -9.88
N VAL A 120 -1.18 -10.22 -10.30
CA VAL A 120 -1.95 -10.75 -11.45
C VAL A 120 -1.17 -10.65 -12.76
N THR A 121 -0.41 -9.57 -12.99
CA THR A 121 0.43 -9.49 -14.20
C THR A 121 1.53 -10.53 -14.21
N GLN A 122 2.00 -10.98 -13.04
CA GLN A 122 2.98 -12.05 -12.94
C GLN A 122 2.36 -13.44 -13.16
N LEU A 123 1.04 -13.62 -12.97
CA LEU A 123 0.37 -14.91 -13.20
C LEU A 123 0.43 -15.36 -14.67
N MET A 124 0.58 -14.42 -15.60
CA MET A 124 0.75 -14.71 -17.03
C MET A 124 2.11 -15.34 -17.34
N ASN A 125 3.08 -15.23 -16.43
CA ASN A 125 4.36 -15.90 -16.56
C ASN A 125 4.24 -17.35 -16.08
N ASP A 126 4.80 -18.28 -16.84
CA ASP A 126 4.84 -19.69 -16.45
C ASP A 126 5.75 -19.87 -15.24
N GLY A 127 5.16 -20.33 -14.14
CA GLY A 127 5.84 -20.44 -12.85
C GLY A 127 4.89 -20.50 -11.66
N TRP A 128 5.43 -21.01 -10.55
CA TRP A 128 4.78 -21.18 -9.26
C TRP A 128 4.92 -19.96 -8.34
N VAL A 129 5.99 -19.19 -8.52
CA VAL A 129 6.32 -18.00 -7.75
C VAL A 129 5.21 -16.93 -7.81
N PRO A 130 4.60 -16.62 -8.98
CA PRO A 130 3.54 -15.62 -9.06
C PRO A 130 2.29 -15.95 -8.24
N ALA A 131 1.93 -17.23 -8.16
CA ALA A 131 0.79 -17.66 -7.35
C ALA A 131 1.09 -17.48 -5.85
N LEU A 132 2.34 -17.71 -5.44
CA LEU A 132 2.78 -17.53 -4.06
C LEU A 132 2.89 -16.05 -3.68
N THR A 133 3.37 -15.19 -4.58
CA THR A 133 3.39 -13.73 -4.36
C THR A 133 1.96 -13.17 -4.28
N LEU A 134 1.07 -13.58 -5.18
CA LEU A 134 -0.36 -13.23 -5.12
C LEU A 134 -0.99 -13.63 -3.77
N LEU A 135 -0.71 -14.85 -3.33
CA LEU A 135 -1.20 -15.40 -2.07
C LEU A 135 -0.66 -14.60 -0.87
N ALA A 136 0.64 -14.32 -0.80
CA ALA A 136 1.23 -13.51 0.27
C ALA A 136 0.70 -12.07 0.29
N THR A 137 0.65 -11.41 -0.87
CA THR A 137 0.12 -10.05 -1.01
C THR A 137 -1.36 -9.98 -0.61
N SER A 138 -2.17 -10.99 -0.96
CA SER A 138 -3.58 -11.04 -0.57
C SER A 138 -3.77 -11.11 0.94
N VAL A 139 -2.96 -11.89 1.66
CA VAL A 139 -3.01 -11.97 3.13
C VAL A 139 -2.57 -10.66 3.76
N ILE A 140 -1.49 -10.05 3.28
CA ILE A 140 -1.05 -8.73 3.78
C ILE A 140 -2.16 -7.69 3.57
N LEU A 141 -2.83 -7.68 2.41
CA LEU A 141 -3.95 -6.80 2.15
C LEU A 141 -5.14 -7.05 3.08
N ILE A 142 -5.49 -8.30 3.36
CA ILE A 142 -6.57 -8.64 4.30
C ILE A 142 -6.22 -8.18 5.72
N LEU A 143 -4.97 -8.37 6.16
CA LEU A 143 -4.51 -7.89 7.47
C LEU A 143 -4.56 -6.36 7.57
N LEU A 144 -4.08 -5.69 6.53
CA LEU A 144 -4.16 -4.24 6.41
C LEU A 144 -5.62 -3.77 6.39
N ALA A 145 -6.50 -4.50 5.71
CA ALA A 145 -7.94 -4.23 5.64
C ALA A 145 -8.60 -4.28 7.03
N ILE A 146 -8.25 -5.29 7.83
CA ILE A 146 -8.75 -5.44 9.20
C ILE A 146 -8.25 -4.29 10.06
N GLY A 147 -6.96 -3.94 9.96
CA GLY A 147 -6.36 -2.82 10.70
C GLY A 147 -7.01 -1.47 10.37
N LEU A 148 -7.28 -1.21 9.09
CA LEU A 148 -7.92 0.02 8.63
C LEU A 148 -9.47 -0.03 8.68
N LYS A 149 -10.06 -1.17 9.10
CA LYS A 149 -11.51 -1.43 9.11
C LYS A 149 -12.19 -1.21 7.74
N LEU A 150 -11.53 -1.62 6.66
CA LEU A 150 -11.97 -1.44 5.28
C LEU A 150 -12.61 -2.71 4.74
N ARG A 151 -13.96 -2.79 4.77
CA ARG A 151 -14.71 -3.94 4.24
C ARG A 151 -14.39 -4.23 2.77
N ALA A 152 -14.28 -3.18 1.96
CA ALA A 152 -13.90 -3.27 0.55
C ALA A 152 -12.57 -4.02 0.33
N LEU A 153 -11.58 -3.77 1.19
CA LEU A 153 -10.25 -4.34 1.09
C LEU A 153 -10.23 -5.81 1.53
N VAL A 154 -11.11 -6.20 2.48
CA VAL A 154 -11.34 -7.60 2.85
C VAL A 154 -11.94 -8.36 1.67
N TYR A 155 -13.02 -7.86 1.04
CA TYR A 155 -13.65 -8.55 -0.09
C TYR A 155 -12.70 -8.71 -1.28
N ALA A 156 -11.98 -7.65 -1.65
CA ALA A 156 -11.00 -7.69 -2.73
C ALA A 156 -9.85 -8.67 -2.42
N GLY A 157 -9.32 -8.64 -1.19
CA GLY A 157 -8.27 -9.55 -0.75
C GLY A 157 -8.72 -11.01 -0.72
N SER A 158 -9.93 -11.30 -0.23
CA SER A 158 -10.50 -12.64 -0.22
C SER A 158 -10.74 -13.20 -1.62
N ALA A 159 -11.24 -12.37 -2.55
CA ALA A 159 -11.41 -12.77 -3.95
C ALA A 159 -10.05 -13.09 -4.61
N ALA A 160 -9.03 -12.25 -4.39
CA ALA A 160 -7.69 -12.50 -4.88
C ALA A 160 -7.07 -13.77 -4.28
N LEU A 161 -7.28 -14.02 -2.99
CA LEU A 161 -6.84 -15.23 -2.30
C LEU A 161 -7.50 -16.48 -2.92
N ALA A 162 -8.81 -16.42 -3.21
CA ALA A 162 -9.51 -17.51 -3.88
C ALA A 162 -8.95 -17.79 -5.29
N VAL A 163 -8.66 -16.73 -6.07
CA VAL A 163 -8.01 -16.86 -7.39
C VAL A 163 -6.61 -17.46 -7.27
N ALA A 164 -5.83 -17.04 -6.28
CA ALA A 164 -4.49 -17.58 -6.03
C ALA A 164 -4.53 -19.09 -5.72
N LEU A 165 -5.44 -19.50 -4.84
CA LEU A 165 -5.65 -20.91 -4.49
C LEU A 165 -6.12 -21.71 -5.70
N LEU A 166 -7.08 -21.20 -6.48
CA LEU A 166 -7.55 -21.87 -7.69
C LEU A 166 -6.41 -22.05 -8.70
N THR A 167 -5.59 -21.01 -8.88
CA THR A 167 -4.41 -21.06 -9.77
C THR A 167 -3.40 -22.10 -9.30
N MET A 168 -3.13 -22.18 -7.99
CA MET A 168 -2.26 -23.21 -7.42
C MET A 168 -2.82 -24.63 -7.66
N VAL A 169 -4.12 -24.85 -7.45
CA VAL A 169 -4.77 -26.15 -7.66
C VAL A 169 -4.69 -26.57 -9.13
N LEU A 170 -4.93 -25.64 -10.06
CA LEU A 170 -4.86 -25.90 -11.50
C LEU A 170 -3.44 -26.20 -11.97
N LYS A 171 -2.43 -25.45 -11.48
CA LYS A 171 -1.01 -25.69 -11.82
C LYS A 171 -0.42 -26.93 -11.15
N SER A 172 -1.04 -27.48 -10.10
CA SER A 172 -0.56 -28.65 -9.31
C SER A 172 -0.41 -29.96 -10.06
N ARG A 173 -0.78 -29.99 -11.34
CA ARG A 173 -0.60 -31.17 -12.18
C ARG A 173 0.79 -31.29 -12.80
N VAL A 174 1.60 -30.23 -12.85
CA VAL A 174 2.67 -30.18 -13.88
C VAL A 174 4.08 -30.52 -13.39
N ASP A 175 4.55 -30.17 -12.18
CA ASP A 175 5.95 -30.51 -11.81
C ASP A 175 6.20 -30.85 -10.32
N TYR A 176 5.48 -30.25 -9.36
CA TYR A 176 5.67 -30.50 -7.92
C TYR A 176 4.34 -30.46 -7.15
N PRO A 177 3.62 -31.59 -7.02
CA PRO A 177 2.26 -31.61 -6.48
C PRO A 177 2.18 -31.27 -4.97
N PHE A 178 3.28 -31.41 -4.22
CA PHE A 178 3.29 -31.27 -2.76
C PHE A 178 3.59 -29.84 -2.26
N VAL A 179 4.40 -29.07 -2.99
CA VAL A 179 4.80 -27.70 -2.61
C VAL A 179 3.62 -26.73 -2.44
N PRO A 180 2.65 -26.64 -3.38
CA PRO A 180 1.50 -25.74 -3.20
C PRO A 180 0.61 -26.15 -2.02
N TRP A 181 0.53 -27.44 -1.70
CA TRP A 181 -0.20 -27.94 -0.53
C TRP A 181 0.43 -27.47 0.79
N LEU A 182 1.75 -27.58 0.93
CA LEU A 182 2.48 -27.07 2.10
C LEU A 182 2.30 -25.56 2.24
N CYS A 183 2.35 -24.84 1.13
CA CYS A 183 2.16 -23.39 1.12
C CYS A 183 0.73 -23.00 1.54
N GLY A 184 -0.28 -23.68 1.00
CA GLY A 184 -1.68 -23.46 1.38
C GLY A 184 -1.95 -23.76 2.86
N ILE A 185 -1.45 -24.88 3.39
CA ILE A 185 -1.59 -25.23 4.81
C ILE A 185 -0.82 -24.25 5.71
N GLY A 186 0.42 -23.92 5.34
CA GLY A 186 1.24 -22.96 6.07
C GLY A 186 0.57 -21.59 6.15
N LEU A 187 -0.02 -21.13 5.05
CA LEU A 187 -0.79 -19.89 5.03
C LEU A 187 -2.06 -19.97 5.89
N GLY A 188 -2.82 -21.07 5.78
CA GLY A 188 -4.02 -21.28 6.60
C GLY A 188 -3.70 -21.22 8.09
N MET A 189 -2.64 -21.90 8.51
CA MET A 189 -2.14 -21.82 9.89
C MET A 189 -1.70 -20.40 10.26
N ALA A 190 -1.01 -19.68 9.37
CA ALA A 190 -0.62 -18.30 9.62
C ALA A 190 -1.84 -17.37 9.80
N VAL A 191 -2.86 -17.49 8.96
CA VAL A 191 -4.10 -16.70 9.05
C VAL A 191 -4.83 -16.99 10.36
N ILE A 192 -5.00 -18.27 10.71
CA ILE A 192 -5.64 -18.68 11.98
C ILE A 192 -4.82 -18.17 13.17
N GLY A 193 -3.50 -18.28 13.12
CA GLY A 193 -2.59 -17.80 14.16
C GLY A 193 -2.69 -16.30 14.36
N ILE A 194 -2.78 -15.51 13.29
CA ILE A 194 -2.95 -14.06 13.38
C ILE A 194 -4.34 -13.70 13.91
N ALA A 195 -5.39 -14.39 13.46
CA ALA A 195 -6.74 -14.18 13.98
C ALA A 195 -6.79 -14.43 15.50
N ALA A 196 -6.22 -15.55 15.97
CA ALA A 196 -6.11 -15.88 17.37
C ALA A 196 -5.27 -14.85 18.15
N PHE A 197 -4.18 -14.36 17.57
CA PHE A 197 -3.34 -13.33 18.17
C PHE A 197 -4.09 -12.00 18.34
N CYS A 198 -4.86 -11.59 17.33
CA CYS A 198 -5.70 -10.40 17.36
C CYS A 198 -6.81 -10.51 18.41
N GLU A 199 -7.47 -11.67 18.50
CA GLU A 199 -8.52 -11.93 19.50
C GLU A 199 -7.96 -11.86 20.93
N ASN A 200 -6.80 -12.49 21.17
CA ASN A 200 -6.13 -12.47 22.48
C ASN A 200 -5.64 -11.07 22.88
N HIS A 201 -5.26 -10.21 21.92
CA HIS A 201 -4.88 -8.82 22.21
C HIS A 201 -6.07 -7.89 22.42
N ARG A 202 -7.23 -8.18 21.80
CA ARG A 202 -8.45 -7.40 21.98
C ARG A 202 -8.87 -7.33 23.44
N GLU A 203 -8.79 -8.45 24.15
CA GLU A 203 -9.14 -8.51 25.58
C GLU A 203 -8.15 -7.72 26.44
N LYS A 204 -6.86 -7.77 26.12
CA LYS A 204 -5.81 -7.00 26.81
C LYS A 204 -5.94 -5.48 26.61
N VAL A 205 -6.36 -5.04 25.43
CA VAL A 205 -6.58 -3.61 25.14
C VAL A 205 -7.85 -3.13 25.85
N LEU A 206 -8.92 -3.91 25.84
CA LEU A 206 -10.17 -3.57 26.52
C LEU A 206 -10.01 -3.49 28.04
N SER A 207 -9.22 -4.37 28.65
CA SER A 207 -8.96 -4.32 30.09
C SER A 207 -8.16 -3.07 30.50
N ARG A 208 -7.15 -2.67 29.71
CA ARG A 208 -6.39 -1.43 29.96
C ARG A 208 -7.25 -0.17 29.82
N ILE A 209 -8.14 -0.11 28.84
CA ILE A 209 -9.07 1.03 28.67
C ILE A 209 -10.04 1.13 29.85
N ARG A 210 -10.57 -0.01 30.33
CA ARG A 210 -11.45 -0.05 31.50
C ARG A 210 -10.74 0.39 32.77
N PHE A 211 -9.49 -0.02 32.96
CA PHE A 211 -8.68 0.40 34.10
C PHE A 211 -8.44 1.92 34.10
N VAL A 212 -8.00 2.48 32.97
CA VAL A 212 -7.78 3.94 32.82
C VAL A 212 -9.09 4.73 32.97
N SER A 213 -10.20 4.21 32.44
CA SER A 213 -11.52 4.84 32.61
C SER A 213 -12.00 4.82 34.06
N ALA A 214 -11.71 3.75 34.80
CA ALA A 214 -12.06 3.64 36.23
C ALA A 214 -11.21 4.59 37.07
N GLU A 215 -9.92 4.70 36.75
CA GLU A 215 -9.01 5.65 37.39
C GLU A 215 -9.42 7.11 37.09
N LEU A 216 -9.77 7.46 35.86
CA LEU A 216 -10.28 8.81 35.56
C LEU A 216 -11.62 9.13 36.24
N ALA A 217 -12.43 8.12 36.57
CA ALA A 217 -13.71 8.30 37.26
C ALA A 217 -13.54 8.55 38.76
N THR A 218 -12.45 8.10 39.38
CA THR A 218 -12.17 8.32 40.81
C THR A 218 -11.50 9.67 41.10
N TRP A 219 -11.07 10.41 40.08
CA TRP A 219 -10.47 11.75 40.20
C TRP A 219 -11.49 12.89 40.05
N LYS A 220 -12.78 12.57 40.20
CA LYS A 220 -13.87 13.54 40.37
C LYS A 220 -14.21 13.69 41.83
#